data_AF-A0A0K9PXS8-F1
#
_entry.id   AF-A0A0K9PXS8-F1
#
_cell.length_a   1.000
_cell.length_b   1.000
_cell.length_c   1.000
_cell.angle_alpha   90.00
_cell.angle_beta   90.00
_cell.angle_gamma   90.00
#
_symmetry.space_group_name_H-M   'P 1'
#
loop_
_entity.id
_entity.type
_entity.pdbx_description
1 polymer ?
#
loop_
_entity_poly.entity_id
_entity_poly.type
_entity_poly.pdbx_seq_one_letter_code
_entity_poly.pdbx_strand_id
1 'polypeptide(L)'
;MCEDMGGQPNSSTSVWALAPSRRMHKSRLSGDGQIDAIIEDLEQMKDKFGKLLLGEDMSGGGKGVSSSLALSNAITNLAASVFSEQRRLEPMAYDRKMRWRREIDWLLSVTDHIVEVVPYIQTSNDGTQKEIMTTRQRTDLHMNIPALRKLDAMLIEYLDNFKNQNEFEYVSKDSNEAEKGHARNDDKWWLPKVKVPPGGLSDNSKRWMMFQKESVNQVLKAAMAINSQVLSEMGIPEIYIDSLPKVIKKL
;
A
#
# COMPACT_ATOMS: atom_id res chain seq x y z
N MET A 1 -19.74 50.72 26.66
CA MET A 1 -18.34 50.79 26.19
C MET A 1 -17.66 49.54 26.73
N CYS A 2 -17.90 48.36 26.14
CA CYS A 2 -17.39 47.90 24.84
C CYS A 2 -15.89 48.17 24.72
N GLU A 3 -15.08 47.15 24.98
CA GLU A 3 -14.18 46.62 23.95
C GLU A 3 -13.80 45.16 24.26
N ASP A 4 -13.74 44.44 23.16
CA ASP A 4 -13.72 43.01 22.91
C ASP A 4 -12.25 42.55 22.79
N MET A 5 -11.88 41.41 23.39
CA MET A 5 -10.72 40.60 22.97
C MET A 5 -10.91 39.15 23.41
N GLY A 6 -11.72 38.42 22.63
CA GLY A 6 -11.68 36.97 22.59
C GLY A 6 -10.35 36.46 22.01
N GLY A 7 -9.59 35.75 22.83
CA GLY A 7 -8.48 34.91 22.39
C GLY A 7 -8.86 33.43 22.53
N GLN A 8 -9.24 32.79 21.43
CA GLN A 8 -9.47 31.35 21.39
C GLN A 8 -8.16 30.58 21.62
N PRO A 9 -8.15 29.48 22.39
CA PRO A 9 -7.08 28.51 22.31
C PRO A 9 -7.21 27.72 21.00
N ASN A 10 -6.15 27.76 20.18
CA ASN A 10 -6.01 26.99 18.95
C ASN A 10 -6.35 25.51 19.17
N SER A 11 -7.55 25.10 18.74
CA SER A 11 -7.81 23.73 18.35
C SER A 11 -6.98 23.45 17.10
N SER A 12 -5.79 22.87 17.28
CA SER A 12 -5.09 22.18 16.20
C SER A 12 -5.85 20.90 15.88
N THR A 13 -7.05 21.10 15.33
CA THR A 13 -7.83 20.09 14.66
C THR A 13 -7.01 19.72 13.44
N SER A 14 -6.49 18.50 13.43
CA SER A 14 -5.76 17.89 12.33
C SER A 14 -6.44 18.23 11.00
N VAL A 15 -5.79 19.09 10.21
CA VAL A 15 -6.16 19.40 8.83
C VAL A 15 -5.77 18.22 7.95
N TRP A 16 -6.47 17.11 8.16
CA TRP A 16 -6.64 16.00 7.23
C TRP A 16 -8.12 15.61 7.31
N ALA A 17 -8.98 16.60 7.09
CA ALA A 17 -10.31 16.32 6.59
C ALA A 17 -10.13 15.43 5.34
N LEU A 18 -10.73 14.24 5.37
CA LEU A 18 -10.87 13.33 4.25
C LEU A 18 -11.09 14.13 2.97
N ALA A 19 -10.03 14.32 2.19
CA ALA A 19 -10.17 14.84 0.84
C ALA A 19 -11.00 13.81 0.08
N PRO A 20 -12.12 14.18 -0.55
CA PRO A 20 -12.84 13.26 -1.43
C PRO A 20 -11.89 12.93 -2.57
N SER A 21 -11.25 11.76 -2.51
CA SER A 21 -10.48 11.21 -3.62
C SER A 21 -11.48 10.77 -4.69
N ARG A 22 -11.93 11.71 -5.53
CA ARG A 22 -12.54 11.50 -6.86
C ARG A 22 -12.67 12.86 -7.56
N ARG A 23 -11.61 13.31 -8.24
CA ARG A 23 -11.80 14.04 -9.52
C ARG A 23 -11.77 12.99 -10.62
N MET A 24 -12.91 12.34 -10.85
CA MET A 24 -13.11 11.60 -12.08
C MET A 24 -13.12 12.61 -13.23
N HIS A 25 -12.38 12.31 -14.29
CA HIS A 25 -12.48 13.05 -15.54
C HIS A 25 -13.96 13.05 -15.97
N LYS A 26 -14.51 14.25 -16.18
CA LYS A 26 -15.93 14.47 -16.47
C LYS A 26 -16.22 14.11 -17.93
N SER A 27 -16.13 12.83 -18.30
CA SER A 27 -16.83 12.31 -19.46
C SER A 27 -18.29 12.10 -19.05
N ARG A 28 -19.22 12.67 -19.82
CA ARG A 28 -20.66 12.56 -19.62
C ARG A 28 -21.09 11.08 -19.69
N LEU A 29 -21.06 10.39 -18.55
CA LEU A 29 -21.79 9.14 -18.35
C LEU A 29 -23.13 9.53 -17.71
N SER A 30 -24.23 9.09 -18.32
CA SER A 30 -25.58 9.25 -17.78
C SER A 30 -25.65 8.72 -16.34
N GLY A 31 -26.50 9.30 -15.49
CA GLY A 31 -26.60 8.93 -14.07
C GLY A 31 -26.74 7.43 -13.81
N ASP A 32 -27.39 6.70 -14.72
CA ASP A 32 -27.55 5.25 -14.65
C ASP A 32 -26.21 4.49 -14.73
N GLY A 33 -25.31 4.88 -15.64
CA GLY A 33 -24.01 4.20 -15.80
C GLY A 33 -23.04 4.42 -14.62
N GLN A 34 -23.27 5.48 -13.82
CA GLN A 34 -22.50 5.71 -12.61
C GLN A 34 -23.03 4.87 -11.43
N ILE A 35 -24.33 4.57 -11.41
CA ILE A 35 -24.95 3.68 -10.42
C ILE A 35 -24.50 2.23 -10.67
N ASP A 36 -24.52 1.79 -11.92
CA ASP A 36 -24.09 0.43 -12.29
C ASP A 36 -22.63 0.16 -11.88
N ALA A 37 -21.73 1.11 -12.11
CA ALA A 37 -20.33 0.99 -11.68
C ALA A 37 -20.18 0.93 -10.14
N ILE A 38 -21.03 1.62 -9.39
CA ILE A 38 -21.04 1.55 -7.92
C ILE A 38 -21.55 0.18 -7.45
N ILE A 39 -22.59 -0.35 -8.10
CA ILE A 39 -23.12 -1.69 -7.80
C ILE A 39 -22.05 -2.75 -8.05
N GLU A 40 -21.34 -2.66 -9.18
CA GLU A 40 -20.24 -3.58 -9.49
C GLU A 40 -19.10 -3.48 -8.45
N ASP A 41 -18.68 -2.26 -8.07
CA ASP A 41 -17.70 -2.04 -7.00
C ASP A 41 -18.15 -2.68 -5.67
N LEU A 42 -19.44 -2.55 -5.32
CA LEU A 42 -20.00 -3.12 -4.09
C LEU A 42 -20.08 -4.65 -4.13
N GLU A 43 -20.40 -5.25 -5.27
CA GLU A 43 -20.41 -6.70 -5.44
C GLU A 43 -18.99 -7.28 -5.31
N GLN A 44 -18.00 -6.65 -5.93
CA GLN A 44 -16.59 -7.03 -5.78
C GLN A 44 -16.11 -6.89 -4.33
N MET A 45 -16.51 -5.83 -3.65
CA MET A 45 -16.21 -5.61 -2.23
C MET A 45 -16.83 -6.72 -1.37
N LYS A 46 -18.11 -7.06 -1.58
CA LYS A 46 -18.81 -8.12 -0.85
C LYS A 46 -18.15 -9.48 -1.05
N ASP A 47 -17.77 -9.83 -2.28
CA ASP A 47 -17.07 -11.09 -2.57
C ASP A 47 -15.74 -11.17 -1.80
N LYS A 48 -14.96 -10.09 -1.81
CA LYS A 48 -13.69 -10.03 -1.06
C LYS A 48 -13.87 -10.18 0.44
N PHE A 49 -14.75 -9.39 1.05
CA PHE A 49 -14.97 -9.49 2.49
C PHE A 49 -15.63 -10.81 2.88
N GLY A 50 -16.50 -11.37 2.04
CA GLY A 50 -17.05 -12.72 2.23
C GLY A 50 -15.94 -13.78 2.31
N LYS A 51 -14.98 -13.75 1.39
CA LYS A 51 -13.81 -14.66 1.40
C LYS A 51 -12.92 -14.45 2.62
N LEU A 52 -12.72 -13.21 3.06
CA LEU A 52 -11.96 -12.90 4.27
C LEU A 52 -12.62 -13.45 5.53
N LEU A 53 -13.95 -13.37 5.64
CA LEU A 53 -14.72 -13.89 6.77
C LEU A 53 -14.71 -15.43 6.83
N LEU A 54 -14.58 -16.10 5.69
CA LEU A 54 -14.41 -17.54 5.61
C LEU A 54 -13.02 -18.03 6.02
N GLY A 55 -12.03 -17.12 6.15
CA GLY A 55 -10.68 -17.48 6.57
C GLY A 55 -10.02 -18.50 5.62
N GLU A 56 -10.19 -18.33 4.30
CA GLU A 56 -9.70 -19.27 3.27
C GLU A 56 -10.41 -20.64 3.23
N ASP A 57 -11.31 -20.95 4.17
CA ASP A 57 -12.14 -22.15 4.15
C ASP A 57 -13.44 -21.92 3.37
N MET A 58 -13.38 -22.15 2.06
CA MET A 58 -14.52 -22.00 1.16
C MET A 58 -15.63 -23.05 1.38
N SER A 59 -15.44 -24.05 2.25
CA SER A 59 -16.48 -25.02 2.61
C SER A 59 -17.49 -24.48 3.63
N GLY A 60 -17.16 -23.37 4.32
CA GLY A 60 -17.96 -22.82 5.41
C GLY A 60 -17.85 -23.60 6.73
N GLY A 61 -16.91 -24.55 6.83
CA GLY A 61 -16.72 -25.42 8.00
C GLY A 61 -16.01 -24.76 9.19
N GLY A 62 -15.57 -23.50 9.06
CA GLY A 62 -14.89 -22.76 10.13
C GLY A 62 -13.50 -23.30 10.48
N LYS A 63 -12.89 -24.10 9.60
CA LYS A 63 -11.53 -24.67 9.78
C LYS A 63 -10.45 -23.82 9.09
N GLY A 64 -10.80 -22.57 8.80
CA GLY A 64 -9.94 -21.61 8.14
C GLY A 64 -8.87 -21.01 9.05
N VAL A 65 -8.14 -20.04 8.49
CA VAL A 65 -7.15 -19.24 9.20
C VAL A 65 -7.79 -18.06 9.94
N SER A 66 -7.03 -17.42 10.82
CA SER A 66 -7.48 -16.18 11.49
C SER A 66 -7.74 -15.06 10.48
N SER A 67 -8.62 -14.11 10.82
CA SER A 67 -8.86 -12.93 9.98
C SER A 67 -7.60 -12.11 9.74
N SER A 68 -6.67 -12.08 10.70
CA SER A 68 -5.36 -11.42 10.53
C SER A 68 -4.51 -12.09 9.46
N LEU A 69 -4.45 -13.42 9.43
CA LEU A 69 -3.71 -14.17 8.43
C LEU A 69 -4.40 -14.12 7.06
N ALA A 70 -5.73 -14.24 7.01
CA ALA A 70 -6.50 -14.06 5.79
C ALA A 70 -6.29 -12.68 5.15
N LEU A 71 -6.28 -11.61 5.95
CA LEU A 71 -5.97 -10.25 5.49
C LEU A 71 -4.52 -10.13 4.99
N SER A 72 -3.55 -10.70 5.72
CA SER A 72 -2.15 -10.71 5.31
C SER A 72 -1.94 -11.42 3.95
N ASN A 73 -2.57 -12.58 3.78
CA ASN A 73 -2.55 -13.33 2.53
C ASN A 73 -3.25 -12.57 1.41
N ALA A 74 -4.40 -11.96 1.66
CA ALA A 74 -5.12 -11.16 0.67
C ALA A 74 -4.31 -9.96 0.16
N ILE A 75 -3.62 -9.24 1.05
CA ILE A 75 -2.73 -8.13 0.67
C ILE A 75 -1.56 -8.65 -0.18
N THR A 76 -0.91 -9.73 0.26
CA THR A 76 0.24 -10.31 -0.47
C THR A 76 -0.17 -10.84 -1.85
N ASN A 77 -1.31 -11.52 -1.94
CA ASN A 77 -1.85 -12.04 -3.20
C ASN A 77 -2.28 -10.91 -4.15
N LEU A 78 -2.87 -9.84 -3.61
CA LEU A 78 -3.19 -8.65 -4.40
C LEU A 78 -1.93 -8.02 -4.99
N ALA A 79 -0.90 -7.80 -4.17
CA ALA A 79 0.37 -7.24 -4.63
C ALA A 79 1.01 -8.13 -5.70
N ALA A 80 1.05 -9.46 -5.49
CA ALA A 80 1.54 -10.39 -6.50
C ALA A 80 0.74 -10.31 -7.80
N SER A 81 -0.60 -10.27 -7.74
CA SER A 81 -1.46 -10.17 -8.92
C SER A 81 -1.25 -8.86 -9.69
N VAL A 82 -1.15 -7.73 -8.99
CA VAL A 82 -1.02 -6.39 -9.62
C VAL A 82 0.40 -6.17 -10.16
N PHE A 83 1.43 -6.49 -9.38
CA PHE A 83 2.81 -6.13 -9.74
C PHE A 83 3.55 -7.21 -10.53
N SER A 84 3.06 -8.45 -10.62
CA SER A 84 3.68 -9.49 -11.46
C SER A 84 3.66 -9.17 -12.96
N GLU A 85 2.73 -8.31 -13.38
CA GLU A 85 2.64 -7.78 -14.73
C GLU A 85 3.60 -6.59 -14.96
N GLN A 86 4.09 -5.95 -13.91
CA GLN A 86 5.02 -4.82 -13.99
C GLN A 86 6.45 -5.31 -14.25
N ARG A 87 6.68 -5.81 -15.47
CA ARG A 87 7.97 -6.40 -15.90
C ARG A 87 8.88 -5.40 -16.61
N ARG A 88 8.41 -4.18 -16.79
CA ARG A 88 9.07 -3.09 -17.51
C ARG A 88 9.09 -1.84 -16.65
N LEU A 89 10.10 -1.00 -16.86
CA LEU A 89 10.17 0.36 -16.34
C LEU A 89 9.31 1.27 -17.23
N GLU A 90 8.02 1.28 -16.94
CA GLU A 90 7.01 2.08 -17.63
C GLU A 90 5.88 2.42 -16.65
N PRO A 91 5.08 3.46 -16.93
CA PRO A 91 3.90 3.78 -16.12
C PRO A 91 2.96 2.57 -16.04
N MET A 92 2.35 2.39 -14.87
CA MET A 92 1.35 1.34 -14.71
C MET A 92 0.11 1.66 -15.57
N ALA A 93 -0.48 0.63 -16.17
CA ALA A 93 -1.77 0.78 -16.86
C ALA A 93 -2.83 1.40 -15.92
N TYR A 94 -3.65 2.30 -16.46
CA TYR A 94 -4.62 3.07 -15.68
C TYR A 94 -5.56 2.16 -14.86
N ASP A 95 -6.12 1.14 -15.50
CA ASP A 95 -7.06 0.22 -14.85
C ASP A 95 -6.39 -0.56 -13.72
N ARG A 96 -5.14 -0.99 -13.91
CA ARG A 96 -4.35 -1.71 -12.91
C ARG A 96 -4.01 -0.83 -11.70
N LYS A 97 -3.65 0.43 -11.95
CA LYS A 97 -3.40 1.43 -10.90
C LYS A 97 -4.67 1.74 -10.10
N MET A 98 -5.81 1.85 -10.78
CA MET A 98 -7.10 2.05 -10.13
C MET A 98 -7.53 0.83 -9.32
N ARG A 99 -7.35 -0.37 -9.87
CA ARG A 99 -7.60 -1.64 -9.18
C ARG A 99 -6.77 -1.76 -7.90
N TRP A 100 -5.45 -1.52 -7.99
CA TRP A 100 -4.56 -1.53 -6.83
C TRP A 100 -5.06 -0.58 -5.73
N ARG A 101 -5.28 0.69 -6.08
CA ARG A 101 -5.72 1.73 -5.13
C ARG A 101 -7.05 1.38 -4.47
N ARG A 102 -8.02 0.86 -5.24
CA ARG A 102 -9.35 0.50 -4.72
C ARG A 102 -9.28 -0.71 -3.80
N GLU A 103 -8.66 -1.79 -4.26
CA GLU A 103 -8.65 -3.04 -3.50
C GLU A 103 -7.76 -2.98 -2.26
N ILE A 104 -6.64 -2.25 -2.31
CA ILE A 104 -5.79 -2.06 -1.11
C ILE A 104 -6.51 -1.21 -0.07
N ASP A 105 -7.29 -0.21 -0.50
CA ASP A 105 -8.05 0.63 0.41
C ASP A 105 -9.13 -0.16 1.16
N TRP A 106 -9.80 -1.08 0.46
CA TRP A 106 -10.73 -2.02 1.12
C TRP A 106 -10.03 -2.88 2.15
N LEU A 107 -8.86 -3.43 1.85
CA LEU A 107 -8.11 -4.30 2.79
C LEU A 107 -7.58 -3.51 3.99
N LEU A 108 -7.26 -2.23 3.83
CA LEU A 108 -6.75 -1.36 4.90
C LEU A 108 -7.85 -0.72 5.74
N SER A 109 -9.12 -0.74 5.32
CA SER A 109 -10.22 -0.10 6.05
C SER A 109 -10.40 -0.62 7.48
N VAL A 110 -10.05 -1.89 7.74
CA VAL A 110 -10.07 -2.47 9.08
C VAL A 110 -9.22 -1.68 10.07
N THR A 111 -8.14 -1.03 9.60
CA THR A 111 -7.21 -0.27 10.45
C THR A 111 -7.83 1.02 11.00
N ASP A 112 -8.88 1.54 10.36
CA ASP A 112 -9.63 2.72 10.84
C ASP A 112 -10.50 2.38 12.05
N HIS A 113 -10.77 1.09 12.26
CA HIS A 113 -11.63 0.58 13.34
C HIS A 113 -10.83 -0.03 14.50
N ILE A 114 -9.50 -0.10 14.42
CA ILE A 114 -8.64 -0.58 15.50
C ILE A 114 -8.24 0.61 16.39
N VAL A 115 -8.88 0.69 17.56
CA VAL A 115 -8.80 1.85 18.46
C VAL A 115 -8.34 1.48 19.87
N GLU A 116 -7.68 2.43 20.51
CA GLU A 116 -7.40 2.48 21.94
C GLU A 116 -8.47 3.34 22.62
N VAL A 117 -8.95 2.91 23.79
CA VAL A 117 -9.86 3.69 24.63
C VAL A 117 -9.01 4.52 25.59
N VAL A 118 -9.15 5.84 25.53
CA VAL A 118 -8.34 6.78 26.31
C VAL A 118 -9.22 7.76 27.08
N PRO A 119 -8.83 8.18 28.30
CA PRO A 119 -9.56 9.20 29.05
C PRO A 119 -9.43 10.58 28.40
N TYR A 120 -10.50 11.37 28.45
CA TYR A 120 -10.57 12.72 27.91
C TYR A 120 -11.45 13.62 28.79
N ILE A 121 -10.99 14.85 29.03
CA ILE A 121 -11.76 15.85 29.79
C ILE A 121 -12.57 16.68 28.79
N GLN A 122 -13.89 16.50 28.83
CA GLN A 122 -14.83 17.29 28.06
C GLN A 122 -15.33 18.48 28.89
N THR A 123 -15.15 19.69 28.37
CA THR A 123 -15.69 20.91 28.98
C THR A 123 -16.98 21.30 28.29
N SER A 124 -18.08 21.39 29.04
CA SER A 124 -19.37 21.91 28.55
C SER A 124 -19.31 23.42 28.35
N ASN A 125 -20.28 23.97 27.62
CA ASN A 125 -20.43 25.43 27.41
C ASN A 125 -20.56 26.20 28.74
N ASP A 126 -21.07 25.54 29.78
CA ASP A 126 -21.21 26.09 31.13
C ASP A 126 -19.93 26.00 31.98
N GLY A 127 -18.79 25.62 31.39
CA GLY A 127 -17.49 25.49 32.06
C GLY A 127 -17.33 24.24 32.92
N THR A 128 -18.38 23.41 33.05
CA THR A 128 -18.32 22.14 33.78
C THR A 128 -17.44 21.14 33.03
N GLN A 129 -16.43 20.59 33.72
CA GLN A 129 -15.56 19.55 33.20
C GLN A 129 -16.10 18.16 33.56
N LYS A 130 -16.16 17.27 32.58
CA LYS A 130 -16.54 15.87 32.77
C LYS A 130 -15.48 14.98 32.14
N GLU A 131 -15.00 14.01 32.91
CA GLU A 131 -14.14 12.96 32.38
C GLU A 131 -14.99 11.94 31.62
N ILE A 132 -14.63 11.72 30.36
CA ILE A 132 -15.26 10.75 29.47
C ILE A 132 -14.20 9.85 28.85
N MET A 133 -14.60 8.65 28.47
CA MET A 133 -13.77 7.80 27.63
C MET A 133 -13.99 8.15 26.16
N THR A 134 -12.91 8.34 25.42
CA THR A 134 -12.94 8.52 23.96
C THR A 134 -12.11 7.43 23.26
N THR A 135 -12.25 7.35 21.94
CA THR A 135 -11.49 6.41 21.11
C THR A 135 -10.47 7.15 20.27
N ARG A 136 -9.27 6.59 20.15
CA ARG A 136 -8.23 7.05 19.23
C ARG A 136 -7.70 5.85 18.47
N GLN A 137 -7.34 6.00 17.20
CA GLN A 137 -6.67 4.94 16.45
C GLN A 137 -5.43 4.45 17.21
N ARG A 138 -5.21 3.13 17.19
CA ARG A 138 -4.06 2.50 17.84
C ARG A 138 -2.76 3.14 17.37
N THR A 139 -1.85 3.37 18.31
CA THR A 139 -0.74 4.31 18.11
C THR A 139 0.23 3.88 16.99
N ASP A 140 0.51 2.59 16.86
CA ASP A 140 1.30 2.01 15.78
C ASP A 140 0.66 2.25 14.40
N LEU A 141 -0.65 2.03 14.29
CA LEU A 141 -1.41 2.19 13.05
C LEU A 141 -1.49 3.66 12.62
N HIS A 142 -1.72 4.55 13.59
CA HIS A 142 -1.82 6.00 13.35
C HIS A 142 -0.59 6.58 12.65
N MET A 143 0.61 6.05 12.97
CA MET A 143 1.86 6.49 12.35
C MET A 143 2.23 5.67 11.11
N ASN A 144 2.11 4.35 11.18
CA ASN A 144 2.64 3.46 10.14
C ASN A 144 1.75 3.41 8.89
N ILE A 145 0.41 3.46 9.02
CA ILE A 145 -0.50 3.34 7.86
C ILE A 145 -0.35 4.55 6.91
N PRO A 146 -0.34 5.81 7.37
CA PRO A 146 -0.09 6.96 6.49
C PRO A 146 1.32 6.93 5.87
N ALA A 147 2.34 6.49 6.63
CA ALA A 147 3.70 6.35 6.12
C ALA A 147 3.78 5.33 4.98
N LEU A 148 3.20 4.14 5.14
CA LEU A 148 3.15 3.10 4.10
C LEU A 148 2.37 3.57 2.87
N ARG A 149 1.24 4.26 3.04
CA ARG A 149 0.48 4.84 1.92
C ARG A 149 1.30 5.89 1.14
N LYS A 150 2.13 6.67 1.84
CA LYS A 150 3.06 7.61 1.19
C LYS A 150 4.12 6.89 0.38
N LEU A 151 4.72 5.83 0.92
CA LEU A 151 5.71 5.00 0.21
C LEU A 151 5.10 4.34 -1.03
N ASP A 152 3.87 3.81 -0.94
CA ASP A 152 3.13 3.26 -2.09
C ASP A 152 2.92 4.31 -3.19
N ALA A 153 2.44 5.51 -2.82
CA ALA A 153 2.25 6.60 -3.78
C ALA A 153 3.57 7.00 -4.48
N MET A 154 4.68 7.06 -3.73
CA MET A 154 6.01 7.36 -4.28
C MET A 154 6.46 6.31 -5.30
N LEU A 155 6.26 5.01 -5.04
CA LEU A 155 6.62 3.95 -5.98
C LEU A 155 5.84 4.06 -7.29
N ILE A 156 4.54 4.34 -7.21
CA ILE A 156 3.69 4.51 -8.39
C ILE A 156 4.12 5.75 -9.18
N GLU A 157 4.45 6.86 -8.50
CA GLU A 157 4.98 8.07 -9.13
C GLU A 157 6.32 7.84 -9.83
N TYR A 158 7.22 7.08 -9.21
CA TYR A 158 8.50 6.71 -9.83
C TYR A 158 8.31 5.89 -11.11
N LEU A 159 7.30 5.02 -11.17
CA LEU A 159 6.93 4.33 -12.42
C LEU A 159 6.36 5.31 -13.45
N ASP A 160 5.51 6.27 -13.04
CA ASP A 160 4.94 7.28 -13.94
C ASP A 160 6.03 8.15 -14.60
N ASN A 161 7.16 8.37 -13.93
CA ASN A 161 8.30 9.14 -14.46
C ASN A 161 8.94 8.51 -15.71
N PHE A 162 8.69 7.23 -15.99
CA PHE A 162 9.19 6.54 -17.19
C PHE A 162 8.34 6.79 -18.44
N LYS A 163 7.24 7.56 -18.37
CA LYS A 163 6.33 7.81 -19.50
C LYS A 163 7.01 8.35 -20.77
N ASN A 164 8.04 9.19 -20.59
CA ASN A 164 8.72 9.89 -21.69
C ASN A 164 10.13 9.33 -21.94
N GLN A 165 10.44 8.14 -21.41
CA GLN A 165 11.76 7.53 -21.54
C GLN A 165 11.85 6.81 -22.89
N ASN A 166 12.85 7.18 -23.71
CA ASN A 166 13.00 6.67 -25.09
C ASN A 166 14.40 6.06 -25.38
N GLU A 167 15.31 6.04 -24.42
CA GLU A 167 16.70 5.58 -24.60
C GLU A 167 16.91 4.08 -24.34
N PHE A 168 15.89 3.35 -23.88
CA PHE A 168 15.97 1.90 -23.74
C PHE A 168 14.62 1.30 -24.11
N GLU A 169 14.66 0.10 -24.68
CA GLU A 169 13.46 -0.56 -25.18
C GLU A 169 13.42 -2.00 -24.69
N TYR A 170 12.21 -2.53 -24.48
CA TYR A 170 12.00 -3.92 -24.12
C TYR A 170 11.67 -4.74 -25.37
N VAL A 171 12.48 -5.74 -25.65
CA VAL A 171 12.31 -6.64 -26.79
C VAL A 171 11.29 -7.72 -26.45
N SER A 172 10.36 -7.97 -27.37
CA SER A 172 9.42 -9.08 -27.23
C SER A 172 10.15 -10.43 -27.30
N LYS A 173 9.73 -11.36 -26.44
CA LYS A 173 10.31 -12.71 -26.31
C LYS A 173 10.26 -13.51 -27.62
N ASP A 174 9.30 -13.20 -28.49
CA ASP A 174 9.03 -13.94 -29.73
C ASP A 174 9.75 -13.36 -30.96
N SER A 175 10.62 -12.36 -30.78
CA SER A 175 11.39 -11.78 -31.87
C SER A 175 12.70 -12.54 -32.11
N ASN A 176 12.98 -12.88 -33.38
CA ASN A 176 14.22 -13.54 -33.85
C ASN A 176 15.52 -12.81 -33.45
N GLU A 177 15.46 -11.62 -32.87
CA GLU A 177 16.60 -10.86 -32.38
C GLU A 177 16.99 -11.17 -30.92
N ALA A 178 16.24 -12.03 -30.23
CA ALA A 178 16.55 -12.45 -28.87
C ALA A 178 17.92 -13.16 -28.74
N GLU A 179 18.52 -13.60 -29.84
CA GLU A 179 19.80 -14.33 -29.87
C GLU A 179 21.06 -13.44 -29.88
N LYS A 180 20.97 -12.14 -30.18
CA LYS A 180 22.18 -11.29 -30.40
C LYS A 180 22.60 -10.38 -29.24
N GLY A 181 21.89 -10.39 -28.11
CA GLY A 181 22.20 -9.56 -26.94
C GLY A 181 22.93 -10.35 -25.85
N HIS A 182 24.03 -9.79 -25.31
CA HIS A 182 24.84 -10.34 -24.22
C HIS A 182 24.06 -11.23 -23.24
N ALA A 183 24.50 -12.48 -23.12
CA ALA A 183 23.97 -13.45 -22.17
C ALA A 183 24.02 -12.87 -20.75
N ARG A 184 22.85 -12.73 -20.12
CA ARG A 184 22.70 -12.51 -18.67
C ARG A 184 22.05 -13.74 -18.06
N ASN A 185 22.41 -14.03 -16.80
CA ASN A 185 21.91 -15.12 -15.94
C ASN A 185 20.56 -15.69 -16.38
N ASP A 186 20.57 -16.95 -16.82
CA ASP A 186 19.40 -17.75 -17.18
C ASP A 186 18.32 -17.83 -16.07
N ASP A 187 18.68 -17.47 -14.84
CA ASP A 187 17.81 -17.56 -13.65
C ASP A 187 16.51 -16.75 -13.73
N LYS A 188 16.37 -15.79 -14.66
CA LYS A 188 15.16 -14.94 -14.79
C LYS A 188 14.60 -14.91 -16.21
N TRP A 189 14.52 -16.08 -16.85
CA TRP A 189 14.01 -16.28 -18.22
C TRP A 189 12.60 -15.73 -18.51
N TRP A 190 11.82 -15.38 -17.47
CA TRP A 190 10.48 -14.81 -17.58
C TRP A 190 10.44 -13.27 -17.73
N LEU A 191 11.57 -12.57 -17.62
CA LEU A 191 11.64 -11.11 -17.78
C LEU A 191 11.99 -10.72 -19.24
N PRO A 192 11.41 -9.62 -19.77
CA PRO A 192 11.74 -9.12 -21.10
C PRO A 192 13.18 -8.59 -21.15
N LYS A 193 13.84 -8.74 -22.31
CA LYS A 193 15.20 -8.23 -22.52
C LYS A 193 15.19 -6.72 -22.77
N VAL A 194 15.99 -5.97 -22.03
CA VAL A 194 16.21 -4.54 -22.26
C VAL A 194 17.33 -4.35 -23.29
N LYS A 195 17.07 -3.57 -24.33
CA LYS A 195 18.06 -3.05 -25.27
C LYS A 195 18.34 -1.59 -24.97
N VAL A 196 19.60 -1.20 -25.15
CA VAL A 196 20.08 0.19 -25.12
C VAL A 196 20.79 0.48 -26.45
N PRO A 197 20.95 1.75 -26.85
CA PRO A 197 21.71 2.13 -28.03
C PRO A 197 23.14 1.52 -28.02
N PRO A 198 23.75 1.28 -29.19
CA PRO A 198 25.10 0.70 -29.27
C PRO A 198 26.18 1.49 -28.51
N GLY A 199 26.02 2.81 -28.39
CA GLY A 199 26.89 3.69 -27.59
C GLY A 199 26.54 3.75 -26.09
N GLY A 200 25.56 2.97 -25.64
CA GLY A 200 24.99 3.03 -24.30
C GLY A 200 24.02 4.19 -24.09
N LEU A 201 23.52 4.30 -22.86
CA LEU A 201 22.68 5.43 -22.43
C LEU A 201 23.48 6.74 -22.42
N SER A 202 22.79 7.86 -22.63
CA SER A 202 23.36 9.19 -22.43
C SER A 202 23.80 9.39 -20.98
N ASP A 203 24.80 10.24 -20.73
CA ASP A 203 25.26 10.50 -19.36
C ASP A 203 24.16 11.11 -18.49
N ASN A 204 23.28 11.91 -19.09
CA ASN A 204 22.10 12.45 -18.43
C ASN A 204 21.14 11.33 -18.01
N SER A 205 20.80 10.40 -18.90
CA SER A 205 19.92 9.27 -18.58
C SER A 205 20.55 8.29 -17.59
N LYS A 206 21.87 8.07 -17.64
CA LYS A 206 22.59 7.28 -16.63
C LYS A 206 22.47 7.92 -15.24
N ARG A 207 22.76 9.22 -15.12
CA ARG A 207 22.66 9.95 -13.84
C ARG A 207 21.23 9.94 -13.32
N TRP A 208 20.25 10.20 -14.18
CA TRP A 208 18.84 10.16 -13.82
C TRP A 208 18.39 8.76 -13.36
N MET A 209 18.80 7.70 -14.07
CA MET A 209 18.51 6.32 -13.67
C MET A 209 19.12 5.97 -12.31
N MET A 210 20.35 6.42 -12.05
CA MET A 210 20.98 6.24 -10.73
C MET A 210 20.22 6.97 -9.62
N PHE A 211 19.72 8.18 -9.90
CA PHE A 211 18.87 8.92 -8.97
C PHE A 211 17.55 8.19 -8.69
N GLN A 212 16.87 7.66 -9.72
CA GLN A 212 15.65 6.86 -9.54
C GLN A 212 15.93 5.60 -8.71
N LYS A 213 17.04 4.90 -8.99
CA LYS A 213 17.48 3.73 -8.20
C LYS A 213 17.68 4.07 -6.73
N GLU A 214 18.38 5.17 -6.43
CA GLU A 214 18.62 5.57 -5.03
C GLU A 214 17.32 5.97 -4.33
N SER A 215 16.43 6.67 -5.03
CA SER A 215 15.10 7.04 -4.53
C SER A 215 14.26 5.82 -4.16
N VAL A 216 14.21 4.80 -5.03
CA VAL A 216 13.51 3.53 -4.76
C VAL A 216 14.17 2.76 -3.62
N ASN A 217 15.50 2.76 -3.52
CA ASN A 217 16.21 2.13 -2.41
C ASN A 217 15.86 2.76 -1.05
N GLN A 218 15.65 4.08 -1.00
CA GLN A 218 15.21 4.75 0.22
C GLN A 218 13.80 4.33 0.63
N VAL A 219 12.89 4.20 -0.34
CA VAL A 219 11.54 3.66 -0.10
C VAL A 219 11.61 2.24 0.45
N LEU A 220 12.44 1.37 -0.16
CA LEU A 220 12.65 0.01 0.32
C LEU A 220 13.18 -0.02 1.76
N LYS A 221 14.20 0.79 2.08
CA LYS A 221 14.75 0.90 3.44
C LYS A 221 13.68 1.32 4.45
N ALA A 222 12.87 2.33 4.12
CA ALA A 222 11.80 2.81 4.98
C ALA A 222 10.73 1.72 5.22
N ALA A 223 10.28 1.03 4.16
CA ALA A 223 9.32 -0.06 4.27
C ALA A 223 9.88 -1.23 5.09
N MET A 224 11.15 -1.60 4.88
CA MET A 224 11.82 -2.65 5.65
C MET A 224 11.99 -2.28 7.13
N ALA A 225 12.25 -1.01 7.45
CA ALA A 225 12.32 -0.55 8.83
C ALA A 225 10.98 -0.69 9.55
N ILE A 226 9.87 -0.30 8.91
CA ILE A 226 8.52 -0.50 9.46
C ILE A 226 8.21 -1.99 9.63
N ASN A 227 8.51 -2.81 8.61
CA ASN A 227 8.32 -4.25 8.67
C ASN A 227 9.11 -4.89 9.83
N SER A 228 10.36 -4.51 10.01
CA SER A 228 11.20 -4.98 11.12
C SER A 228 10.66 -4.54 12.48
N GLN A 229 10.18 -3.29 12.59
CA GLN A 229 9.63 -2.77 13.83
C GLN A 229 8.38 -3.57 14.25
N VAL A 230 7.42 -3.73 13.34
CA VAL A 230 6.18 -4.47 13.61
C VAL A 230 6.48 -5.92 14.00
N LEU A 231 7.38 -6.60 13.28
CA LEU A 231 7.77 -7.98 13.62
C LEU A 231 8.40 -8.09 15.03
N SER A 232 9.13 -7.07 15.48
CA SER A 232 9.73 -7.06 16.82
C SER A 232 8.71 -6.87 17.95
N GLU A 233 7.55 -6.29 17.65
CA GLU A 233 6.45 -6.05 18.58
C GLU A 233 5.42 -7.20 18.59
N MET A 234 5.51 -8.13 17.63
CA MET A 234 4.62 -9.30 17.58
C MET A 234 4.97 -10.31 18.67
N GLY A 235 3.94 -10.90 19.28
CA GLY A 235 4.10 -11.97 20.25
C GLY A 235 4.79 -13.20 19.64
N ILE A 236 5.74 -13.78 20.38
CA ILE A 236 6.43 -15.02 19.97
C ILE A 236 5.44 -16.19 20.11
N PRO A 237 5.18 -16.95 19.04
CA PRO A 237 4.27 -18.09 19.11
C PRO A 237 4.76 -19.17 20.09
N GLU A 238 3.85 -19.75 20.88
CA GLU A 238 4.19 -20.83 21.83
C GLU A 238 4.83 -22.03 21.13
N ILE A 239 4.34 -22.38 19.92
CA ILE A 239 4.91 -23.44 19.09
C ILE A 239 6.40 -23.21 18.80
N TYR A 240 6.82 -21.95 18.63
CA TYR A 240 8.23 -21.62 18.44
C TYR A 240 9.01 -21.85 19.74
N ILE A 241 8.48 -21.40 20.88
CA ILE A 241 9.08 -21.58 22.21
C ILE A 241 9.25 -23.07 22.53
N ASP A 242 8.22 -23.88 22.27
CA ASP A 242 8.23 -25.33 22.49
C ASP A 242 9.26 -26.06 21.61
N SER A 243 9.59 -25.48 20.45
CA SER A 243 10.60 -26.02 19.54
C SER A 243 12.04 -25.66 19.92
N LEU A 244 12.24 -24.77 20.90
CA LEU A 244 13.58 -24.33 21.28
C LEU A 244 14.40 -25.47 21.92
N PRO A 245 15.71 -25.53 21.64
CA PRO A 245 16.58 -26.50 22.29
C PRO A 245 16.65 -26.22 23.80
N LYS A 246 16.65 -27.29 24.61
CA LYS A 246 16.71 -27.22 26.08
C LYS A 246 17.97 -26.52 26.64
N VAL A 247 19.02 -26.42 25.82
CA VAL A 247 20.29 -25.80 26.19
C VAL A 247 20.85 -25.05 24.99
N ILE A 248 21.40 -23.86 25.26
CA ILE A 248 22.12 -23.05 24.28
C ILE A 248 23.44 -23.77 23.97
N LYS A 249 23.54 -24.40 22.80
CA LYS A 249 24.83 -24.86 22.29
C LYS A 249 25.63 -23.62 21.89
N LYS A 250 26.64 -23.26 22.68
CA LYS A 250 27.64 -22.27 22.27
C LYS A 250 28.33 -22.80 21.01
N LEU A 251 28.19 -22.06 19.92
CA LEU A 251 29.02 -22.20 18.72
C LEU A 251 30.40 -21.61 18.99
#